data_AF-A0A966RAU1-F1
#
_entry.id   AF-A0A966RAU1-F1
#
_cell.length_a   1.000
_cell.length_b   1.000
_cell.length_c   1.000
_cell.angle_alpha   90.00
_cell.angle_beta   90.00
_cell.angle_gamma   90.00
#
_symmetry.space_group_name_H-M   'P 1'
#
loop_
_entity.id
_entity.type
_entity.pdbx_description
1 polymer ?
#
loop_
_entity_poly.entity_id
_entity_poly.type
_entity_poly.pdbx_seq_one_letter_code
_entity_poly.pdbx_strand_id
1 'polypeptide(L)'
;MQSMQAREVAHNYREFQYNHARPSNLRGSHGGQTKHGSAETYRGNSDRINLMWEARDAERNIPILSSVLEKCVSYAVPKLVYVPDSGDDKWDQAAATYFNETWAPQCDLTRKSHFREFAELTLRSWLRDGDCGVNLVK
;
A
#
# COMPACT_ATOMS: atom_id res chain seq x y z
N MET A 1 -16.45 -22.30 -29.44
CA MET A 1 -16.34 -20.97 -28.80
C MET A 1 -16.62 -21.01 -27.29
N GLN A 2 -17.66 -21.73 -26.83
CA GLN A 2 -17.99 -21.89 -25.39
C GLN A 2 -16.88 -22.55 -24.53
N SER A 3 -16.09 -23.48 -25.08
CA SER A 3 -14.99 -24.15 -24.35
C SER A 3 -13.79 -23.24 -24.05
N MET A 4 -13.59 -22.17 -24.82
CA MET A 4 -12.53 -21.18 -24.59
C MET A 4 -12.90 -20.22 -23.47
N GLN A 5 -14.14 -19.74 -23.45
CA GLN A 5 -14.65 -18.88 -22.37
C GLN A 5 -14.68 -19.61 -21.03
N ALA A 6 -15.07 -20.89 -21.00
CA ALA A 6 -15.04 -21.68 -19.77
C ALA A 6 -13.61 -21.86 -19.22
N ARG A 7 -12.62 -22.00 -20.11
CA ARG A 7 -11.19 -22.04 -19.73
C ARG A 7 -10.71 -20.70 -19.20
N GLU A 8 -11.11 -19.59 -19.81
CA GLU A 8 -10.75 -18.25 -19.39
C GLU A 8 -11.35 -17.90 -18.02
N VAL A 9 -12.61 -18.27 -17.79
CA VAL A 9 -13.27 -18.13 -16.49
C VAL A 9 -12.55 -18.97 -15.42
N ALA A 10 -12.25 -20.24 -15.72
CA ALA A 10 -11.50 -21.11 -14.80
C ALA A 10 -10.07 -20.59 -14.53
N HIS A 11 -9.44 -19.95 -15.51
CA HIS A 11 -8.13 -19.31 -15.36
C HIS A 11 -8.21 -18.09 -14.43
N ASN A 12 -9.22 -17.24 -14.61
CA ASN A 12 -9.42 -16.06 -13.77
C ASN A 12 -9.69 -16.43 -12.29
N TYR A 13 -10.41 -17.53 -12.04
CA TYR A 13 -10.59 -18.07 -10.69
C TYR A 13 -9.33 -18.67 -10.09
N ARG A 14 -8.44 -19.25 -10.91
CA ARG A 14 -7.16 -19.83 -10.44
C ARG A 14 -6.13 -18.77 -10.08
N GLU A 15 -6.17 -17.62 -10.74
CA GLU A 15 -5.14 -16.57 -10.58
C GLU A 15 -5.55 -15.44 -9.62
N PHE A 16 -6.70 -15.54 -8.94
CA PHE A 16 -7.24 -14.48 -8.05
C PHE A 16 -7.15 -13.08 -8.68
N GLN A 17 -7.42 -12.98 -9.98
CA GLN A 17 -7.10 -11.76 -10.73
C GLN A 17 -8.16 -10.68 -10.56
N TYR A 18 -7.71 -9.52 -10.09
CA TYR A 18 -8.52 -8.32 -10.05
C TYR A 18 -8.75 -7.78 -11.47
N ASN A 19 -10.00 -7.87 -11.94
CA ASN A 19 -10.38 -7.54 -13.32
C ASN A 19 -10.10 -6.08 -13.72
N HIS A 20 -10.02 -5.14 -12.77
CA HIS A 20 -9.71 -3.73 -13.06
C HIS A 20 -8.20 -3.44 -13.19
N ALA A 21 -7.33 -4.39 -12.83
CA ALA A 21 -5.87 -4.25 -12.97
C ALA A 21 -5.32 -4.81 -14.30
N ARG A 22 -6.18 -5.25 -15.24
CA ARG A 22 -5.74 -5.73 -16.57
C ARG A 22 -5.61 -4.58 -17.58
N PRO A 23 -4.39 -4.19 -18.02
CA PRO A 23 -4.22 -3.38 -19.21
C PRO A 23 -4.31 -4.27 -20.45
N SER A 24 -5.50 -4.84 -20.73
CA SER A 24 -5.72 -5.64 -21.93
C SER A 24 -6.37 -4.83 -23.05
N ASN A 25 -5.96 -5.08 -24.28
CA ASN A 25 -6.65 -4.60 -25.49
C ASN A 25 -7.97 -5.37 -25.75
N LEU A 26 -8.27 -6.42 -24.97
CA LEU A 26 -9.57 -7.12 -24.93
C LEU A 26 -10.59 -6.32 -24.09
N ARG A 27 -10.60 -5.02 -24.37
CA ARG A 27 -11.44 -3.97 -23.84
C ARG A 27 -12.88 -4.22 -24.32
N GLY A 28 -13.60 -5.17 -23.71
CA GLY A 28 -15.07 -5.23 -23.86
C GLY A 28 -15.81 -6.57 -23.82
N SER A 29 -15.21 -7.75 -23.67
CA SER A 29 -16.01 -8.99 -23.90
C SER A 29 -16.69 -9.62 -22.69
N HIS A 30 -16.35 -9.28 -21.44
CA HIS A 30 -16.94 -9.99 -20.30
C HIS A 30 -17.39 -9.02 -19.21
N GLY A 31 -18.57 -8.41 -19.37
CA GLY A 31 -19.39 -7.86 -18.29
C GLY A 31 -19.77 -6.38 -18.43
N GLY A 32 -20.85 -6.09 -19.16
CA GLY A 32 -21.63 -4.84 -19.04
C GLY A 32 -20.97 -3.52 -19.52
N GLN A 33 -21.81 -2.59 -20.01
CA GLN A 33 -21.42 -1.29 -20.59
C GLN A 33 -20.66 -0.32 -19.66
N THR A 34 -20.40 -0.70 -18.40
CA THR A 34 -19.82 0.17 -17.37
C THR A 34 -18.43 -0.27 -16.90
N LYS A 35 -17.82 -1.29 -17.51
CA LYS A 35 -16.44 -1.73 -17.19
C LYS A 35 -15.34 -0.73 -17.54
N HIS A 36 -15.70 0.39 -18.18
CA HIS A 36 -14.82 1.52 -18.46
C HIS A 36 -15.34 2.82 -17.82
N GLY A 37 -16.12 2.70 -16.74
CA GLY A 37 -16.43 3.84 -15.89
C GLY A 37 -15.14 4.44 -15.33
N SER A 38 -15.14 5.75 -15.11
CA SER A 38 -14.07 6.47 -14.44
C SER A 38 -13.59 5.70 -13.20
N ALA A 39 -12.29 5.76 -12.90
CA ALA A 39 -11.72 5.14 -11.70
C ALA A 39 -12.44 5.59 -10.41
N GLU A 40 -13.15 6.73 -10.45
CA GLU A 40 -13.92 7.30 -9.35
C GLU A 40 -15.41 6.93 -9.36
N THR A 41 -15.82 5.95 -10.16
CA THR A 41 -17.22 5.49 -10.15
C THR A 41 -17.50 4.79 -8.82
N TYR A 42 -18.67 5.04 -8.22
CA TYR A 42 -19.11 4.41 -6.95
C TYR A 42 -18.87 2.89 -6.88
N ARG A 43 -19.14 2.16 -7.98
CA ARG A 43 -18.89 0.72 -8.07
C ARG A 43 -17.39 0.37 -8.02
N GLY A 44 -16.56 1.11 -8.74
CA GLY A 44 -15.10 0.93 -8.72
C GLY A 44 -14.50 1.22 -7.35
N ASN A 45 -15.03 2.20 -6.63
CA ASN A 45 -14.61 2.48 -5.25
C ASN A 45 -15.03 1.37 -4.28
N SER A 46 -16.26 0.85 -4.42
CA SER A 46 -16.73 -0.29 -3.61
C SER A 46 -15.89 -1.55 -3.85
N ASP A 47 -15.56 -1.86 -5.11
CA ASP A 47 -14.75 -3.02 -5.44
C ASP A 47 -13.32 -2.90 -4.90
N ARG A 48 -12.72 -1.68 -4.92
CA ARG A 48 -11.43 -1.41 -4.28
C ARG A 48 -11.46 -1.65 -2.77
N ILE A 49 -12.51 -1.17 -2.09
CA ILE A 49 -12.66 -1.37 -0.64
C ILE A 49 -12.76 -2.88 -0.33
N ASN A 50 -13.54 -3.63 -1.10
CA ASN A 50 -13.65 -5.08 -0.94
C ASN A 50 -12.29 -5.77 -1.14
N LEU A 51 -11.54 -5.39 -2.18
CA LEU A 51 -10.20 -5.92 -2.42
C LEU A 51 -9.23 -5.62 -1.27
N MET A 52 -9.29 -4.43 -0.67
CA MET A 52 -8.47 -4.10 0.51
C MET A 52 -8.80 -5.03 1.70
N TRP A 53 -10.08 -5.33 1.93
CA TRP A 53 -10.47 -6.26 2.99
C TRP A 53 -10.01 -7.69 2.71
N GLU A 54 -10.14 -8.15 1.47
CA GLU A 54 -9.65 -9.46 1.04
C GLU A 54 -8.11 -9.56 1.16
N ALA A 55 -7.37 -8.51 0.80
CA ALA A 55 -5.92 -8.46 0.95
C ALA A 55 -5.48 -8.51 2.42
N ARG A 56 -6.21 -7.81 3.31
CA ARG A 56 -6.00 -7.87 4.77
C ARG A 56 -6.28 -9.25 5.35
N ASP A 57 -7.33 -9.89 4.89
CA ASP A 57 -7.65 -11.26 5.29
C ASP A 57 -6.59 -12.25 4.80
N ALA A 58 -6.16 -12.12 3.55
CA ALA A 58 -5.10 -12.93 2.96
C ALA A 58 -3.78 -12.79 3.72
N GLU A 59 -3.37 -11.57 4.10
CA GLU A 59 -2.19 -11.35 4.94
C GLU A 59 -2.30 -12.09 6.28
N ARG A 60 -3.45 -12.00 6.95
CA ARG A 60 -3.67 -12.60 8.28
C ARG A 60 -3.72 -14.13 8.24
N ASN A 61 -4.28 -14.70 7.16
CA ASN A 61 -4.55 -16.13 7.06
C ASN A 61 -3.51 -16.91 6.25
N ILE A 62 -2.67 -16.24 5.45
CA ILE A 62 -1.61 -16.87 4.65
C ILE A 62 -0.24 -16.44 5.20
N PRO A 63 0.43 -17.27 6.02
CA PRO A 63 1.69 -16.91 6.68
C PRO A 63 2.81 -16.50 5.72
N ILE A 64 2.81 -17.05 4.51
CA ILE A 64 3.78 -16.71 3.46
C ILE A 64 3.64 -15.24 3.06
N LEU A 65 2.41 -14.74 2.88
CA LEU A 65 2.18 -13.33 2.52
C LEU A 65 2.60 -12.40 3.65
N SER A 66 2.23 -12.73 4.90
CA SER A 66 2.67 -11.96 6.07
C SER A 66 4.20 -11.89 6.17
N SER A 67 4.89 -13.03 6.00
CA SER A 67 6.34 -13.09 6.07
C SER A 67 7.03 -12.30 4.95
N VAL A 68 6.48 -12.33 3.72
CA VAL A 68 7.01 -11.54 2.60
C VAL A 68 6.87 -10.05 2.89
N LEU A 69 5.70 -9.61 3.34
CA LEU A 69 5.46 -8.20 3.68
C LEU A 69 6.35 -7.74 4.83
N GLU A 70 6.46 -8.53 5.89
CA GLU A 70 7.33 -8.24 7.03
C GLU A 70 8.80 -8.13 6.61
N LYS A 71 9.29 -9.05 5.76
CA LYS A 71 10.66 -8.99 5.23
C LYS A 71 10.89 -7.73 4.40
N CYS A 72 9.98 -7.41 3.48
CA CYS A 72 10.07 -6.20 2.66
C CYS A 72 10.19 -4.95 3.52
N VAL A 73 9.36 -4.83 4.54
CA VAL A 73 9.36 -3.69 5.47
C VAL A 73 10.65 -3.65 6.28
N SER A 74 11.04 -4.78 6.86
CA SER A 74 12.25 -4.89 7.71
C SER A 74 13.56 -4.58 6.97
N TYR A 75 13.62 -4.75 5.64
CA TYR A 75 14.81 -4.39 4.87
C TYR A 75 14.81 -2.94 4.37
N ALA A 76 13.64 -2.37 4.11
CA ALA A 76 13.52 -1.03 3.54
C ALA A 76 13.65 0.07 4.61
N VAL A 77 13.00 -0.08 5.76
CA VAL A 77 12.76 1.03 6.69
C VAL A 77 13.88 1.30 7.71
N PRO A 78 14.61 0.30 8.26
CA PRO A 78 15.66 0.56 9.24
C PRO A 78 16.80 1.46 8.73
N LYS A 79 16.94 1.61 7.41
CA LYS A 79 17.95 2.45 6.75
C LYS A 79 17.54 3.91 6.60
N LEU A 80 16.35 4.32 7.06
CA LEU A 80 15.92 5.71 6.99
C LEU A 80 16.70 6.57 7.99
N VAL A 81 17.43 7.54 7.45
CA VAL A 81 18.14 8.59 8.20
C VAL A 81 17.73 9.93 7.61
N TYR A 82 17.33 10.85 8.49
CA TYR A 82 17.09 12.23 8.08
C TYR A 82 18.43 12.95 7.95
N VAL A 83 18.69 13.49 6.75
CA VAL A 83 19.91 14.24 6.43
C VAL A 83 19.47 15.61 5.92
N PRO A 84 19.53 16.66 6.76
CA PRO A 84 19.32 18.02 6.30
C PRO A 84 20.53 18.46 5.46
N ASP A 85 20.25 19.21 4.39
CA ASP A 85 21.23 19.73 3.43
C ASP A 85 20.86 21.16 3.06
N SER A 86 20.94 22.06 4.05
CA SER A 86 20.67 23.49 3.83
C SER A 86 21.92 24.28 3.43
N GLY A 87 23.10 23.67 3.53
CA GLY A 87 24.39 24.32 3.28
C GLY A 87 24.91 25.18 4.45
N ASP A 88 24.24 25.12 5.62
CA ASP A 88 24.72 25.72 6.87
C ASP A 88 24.89 24.60 7.90
N ASP A 89 26.13 24.21 8.14
CA ASP A 89 26.49 23.12 9.05
C ASP A 89 25.87 23.26 10.44
N LYS A 90 25.72 24.50 10.95
CA LYS A 90 25.14 24.72 12.28
C LYS A 90 23.64 24.44 12.27
N TRP A 91 22.95 24.89 11.23
CA TRP A 91 21.53 24.63 11.06
C TRP A 91 21.27 23.15 10.81
N ASP A 92 22.06 22.52 9.92
CA ASP A 92 21.90 21.11 9.58
C ASP A 92 22.09 20.21 10.81
N GLN A 93 23.08 20.50 11.66
CA GLN A 93 23.22 19.82 12.95
C GLN A 93 22.02 20.05 13.86
N ALA A 94 21.55 21.30 14.01
CA ALA A 94 20.41 21.60 14.86
C ALA A 94 19.12 20.91 14.37
N ALA A 95 18.89 20.88 13.06
CA ALA A 95 17.75 20.23 12.44
C ALA A 95 17.81 18.71 12.58
N ALA A 96 18.98 18.10 12.37
CA ALA A 96 19.17 16.66 12.56
C ALA A 96 18.93 16.26 14.02
N THR A 97 19.46 17.01 14.98
CA THR A 97 19.25 16.79 16.42
C THR A 97 17.78 16.93 16.79
N TYR A 98 17.12 18.01 16.37
CA TYR A 98 15.69 18.20 16.62
C TYR A 98 14.85 17.06 16.05
N PHE A 99 15.10 16.64 14.81
CA PHE A 99 14.38 15.55 14.19
C PHE A 99 14.56 14.25 14.98
N ASN A 100 15.80 13.84 15.27
CA ASN A 100 16.10 12.55 15.88
C ASN A 100 15.67 12.48 17.36
N GLU A 101 15.87 13.56 18.11
CA GLU A 101 15.66 13.55 19.56
C GLU A 101 14.27 14.02 19.97
N THR A 102 13.65 14.91 19.18
CA THR A 102 12.40 15.55 19.57
C THR A 102 11.24 15.11 18.70
N TRP A 103 11.31 15.23 17.37
CA TRP A 103 10.14 14.98 16.53
C TRP A 103 9.92 13.49 16.25
N ALA A 104 10.96 12.76 15.84
CA ALA A 104 10.87 11.36 15.46
C ALA A 104 10.32 10.43 16.57
N PRO A 105 10.66 10.61 17.86
CA PRO A 105 10.11 9.75 18.92
C PRO A 105 8.62 9.96 19.22
N GLN A 106 8.02 11.07 18.78
CA GLN A 106 6.64 11.46 19.08
C GLN A 106 5.93 12.05 17.85
N CYS A 107 6.19 11.46 16.68
CA CYS A 107 5.74 12.00 15.40
C CYS A 107 4.22 11.86 15.19
N ASP A 108 3.55 11.03 15.97
CA ASP A 108 2.15 10.67 15.81
C ASP A 108 1.22 11.47 16.70
N LEU A 109 -0.04 11.60 16.30
CA LEU A 109 -1.04 12.36 17.06
C LEU A 109 -1.12 11.95 18.55
N THR A 110 -0.84 10.68 18.87
CA THR A 110 -0.85 10.19 20.25
C THR A 110 0.48 10.35 20.98
N ARG A 111 1.55 10.73 20.29
CA ARG A 111 2.93 10.94 20.78
C ARG A 111 3.54 9.71 21.46
N LYS A 112 3.26 8.53 20.91
CA LYS A 112 3.68 7.23 21.47
C LYS A 112 4.57 6.42 20.56
N SER A 113 4.52 6.67 19.25
CA SER A 113 5.20 5.81 18.28
C SER A 113 6.34 6.56 17.63
N HIS A 114 7.44 5.84 17.39
CA HIS A 114 8.57 6.42 16.69
C HIS A 114 8.25 6.54 15.19
N PHE A 115 8.84 7.52 14.52
CA PHE A 115 8.74 7.72 13.07
C PHE A 115 9.10 6.47 12.25
N ARG A 116 9.96 5.60 12.80
CA ARG A 116 10.37 4.35 12.15
C ARG A 116 9.20 3.37 12.10
N GLU A 117 8.53 3.18 13.23
CA GLU A 117 7.33 2.35 13.32
C GLU A 117 6.24 2.88 12.39
N PHE A 118 6.11 4.21 12.29
CA PHE A 118 5.21 4.85 11.33
C PHE A 118 5.57 4.53 9.88
N ALA A 119 6.85 4.65 9.50
CA ALA A 119 7.31 4.31 8.16
C ALA A 119 7.10 2.82 7.84
N GLU A 120 7.32 1.94 8.82
CA GLU A 120 7.05 0.49 8.69
C GLU A 120 5.56 0.20 8.44
N LEU A 121 4.69 0.78 9.25
CA LEU A 121 3.23 0.65 9.11
C LEU A 121 2.73 1.21 7.79
N THR A 122 3.28 2.36 7.37
CA THR A 122 2.90 3.03 6.12
C THR A 122 3.28 2.18 4.92
N LEU A 123 4.52 1.72 4.85
CA LEU A 123 5.00 0.87 3.76
C LEU A 123 4.24 -0.45 3.71
N ARG A 124 3.99 -1.08 4.87
CA ARG A 124 3.21 -2.33 4.94
C ARG A 124 1.79 -2.13 4.43
N SER A 125 1.14 -1.06 4.87
CA SER A 125 -0.23 -0.73 4.45
C SER A 125 -0.29 -0.43 2.96
N TRP A 126 0.69 0.31 2.42
CA TRP A 126 0.74 0.62 1.00
C TRP A 126 0.96 -0.63 0.14
N LEU A 127 1.84 -1.55 0.54
CA LEU A 127 2.08 -2.81 -0.17
C LEU A 127 0.86 -3.75 -0.16
N ARG A 128 0.09 -3.74 0.93
CA ARG A 128 -1.07 -4.63 1.11
C ARG A 128 -2.36 -4.05 0.52
N ASP A 129 -2.67 -2.82 0.88
CA ASP A 129 -3.95 -2.17 0.59
C ASP A 129 -3.90 -1.32 -0.68
N GLY A 130 -2.70 -0.98 -1.17
CA GLY A 130 -2.51 -0.03 -2.27
C GLY A 130 -2.72 1.43 -1.88
N ASP A 131 -3.01 1.69 -0.60
CA ASP A 131 -3.26 3.01 -0.03
C ASP A 131 -2.81 3.04 1.45
N CYS A 132 -2.49 4.23 1.95
CA CYS A 132 -2.10 4.45 3.34
C CYS A 132 -2.47 5.86 3.81
N GLY A 133 -2.97 5.97 5.04
CA GLY A 133 -3.24 7.24 5.70
C GLY A 133 -2.49 7.35 7.02
N VAL A 134 -1.80 8.46 7.24
CA VAL A 134 -1.08 8.76 8.49
C VAL A 134 -1.46 10.14 9.01
N ASN A 135 -1.62 10.25 10.32
CA ASN A 135 -1.86 11.52 11.01
C ASN A 135 -0.62 11.86 11.83
N LEU A 136 0.13 12.85 11.35
CA LEU A 136 1.38 13.31 11.97
C LEU A 136 1.14 14.58 12.79
N VAL A 137 1.97 14.77 13.81
CA VAL A 137 2.02 16.01 14.59
C VAL A 137 2.73 17.07 13.76
N LYS A 138 2.19 18.29 13.80
CA LYS A 138 2.80 19.49 13.19
C LYS A 138 4.08 19.90 13.90
#